data_AF-A0A966SK78-F1
#
_entry.id   AF-A0A966SK78-F1
#
_cell.length_a   1.000
_cell.length_b   1.000
_cell.length_c   1.000
_cell.angle_alpha   90.00
_cell.angle_beta   90.00
_cell.angle_gamma   90.00
#
_symmetry.space_group_name_H-M   'P 1'
#
loop_
_entity.id
_entity.type
_entity.pdbx_description
1 polymer ?
#
loop_
_entity_poly.entity_id
_entity_poly.type
_entity_poly.pdbx_seq_one_letter_code
_entity_poly.pdbx_strand_id
1 'polypeptide(L)' 'MKIEEDGDFSLGLIKPKIRLRGSWLERAGFKPGSRVSVTCLAHGVIELRASDLAGLLTEPFTPSPDRV' A
#
# COMPACT_ATOMS: atom_id res chain seq x y z
N MET A 1 0.25 14.28 3.35
CA MET A 1 -0.71 13.30 3.90
C MET A 1 -1.88 14.08 4.48
N LYS A 2 -3.12 13.69 4.19
CA LYS A 2 -4.32 14.37 4.71
C LYS A 2 -5.30 13.33 5.26
N ILE A 3 -5.85 13.61 6.42
CA ILE A 3 -7.01 12.89 6.95
C ILE A 3 -8.24 13.58 6.36
N GLU A 4 -9.06 12.80 5.68
CA GLU A 4 -10.31 13.22 5.07
C GLU A 4 -11.47 12.47 5.75
N GLU A 5 -12.64 13.07 5.73
CA GLU A 5 -13.87 12.45 6.19
C GLU A 5 -14.56 11.81 4.98
N ASP A 6 -14.94 10.54 5.10
CA ASP A 6 -15.58 9.78 4.03
C ASP A 6 -16.78 9.02 4.60
N GLY A 7 -17.92 9.09 3.91
CA GLY A 7 -19.16 8.46 4.36
C GLY A 7 -20.38 9.34 4.17
N ASP A 8 -21.49 8.94 4.78
CA ASP A 8 -22.76 9.64 4.68
C ASP A 8 -22.90 10.64 5.82
N PHE A 9 -22.74 11.93 5.50
CA PHE A 9 -22.88 13.03 6.45
C PHE A 9 -24.32 13.17 6.97
N SER A 10 -25.32 12.80 6.16
CA SER A 10 -26.74 12.92 6.53
C SER A 10 -27.15 11.84 7.54
N LEU A 11 -26.51 10.67 7.47
CA LEU A 11 -26.72 9.56 8.41
C LEU A 11 -25.70 9.54 9.57
N GLY A 12 -24.77 10.49 9.61
CA GLY A 12 -23.70 10.54 10.63
C GLY A 12 -22.69 9.40 10.55
N LEU A 13 -22.65 8.66 9.44
CA LEU A 13 -21.77 7.51 9.23
C LEU A 13 -20.43 7.93 8.62
N ILE A 14 -19.76 8.89 9.28
CA ILE A 14 -18.48 9.41 8.85
C ILE A 14 -17.36 8.49 9.34
N LYS A 15 -16.52 8.01 8.42
CA LYS A 15 -15.31 7.25 8.73
C LYS A 15 -14.07 8.07 8.36
N PRO A 16 -13.04 8.07 9.22
CA PRO A 16 -11.78 8.70 8.89
C PRO A 16 -11.11 7.96 7.73
N LYS A 17 -10.73 8.69 6.69
CA LYS A 17 -10.05 8.19 5.51
C LYS A 17 -8.71 8.89 5.36
N ILE A 18 -7.63 8.13 5.26
CA ILE A 18 -6.31 8.69 4.99
C ILE A 18 -6.07 8.67 3.50
N ARG A 19 -5.77 9.83 2.90
CA ARG A 19 -5.38 9.91 1.50
C ARG A 19 -3.88 10.10 1.36
N LEU A 20 -3.23 9.09 0.78
CA LEU A 20 -1.84 9.14 0.33
C LEU A 20 -1.82 9.52 -1.15
N ARG A 21 -0.92 10.42 -1.54
CA ARG A 21 -0.76 10.90 -2.93
C ARG A 21 0.72 10.97 -3.29
N GLY A 22 1.02 10.77 -4.57
CA GLY A 22 2.34 10.97 -5.16
C GLY A 22 2.85 9.75 -5.93
N SER A 23 3.69 9.99 -6.93
CA SER A 23 4.27 8.98 -7.82
C SER A 23 5.18 7.96 -7.12
N TRP A 24 5.51 8.19 -5.84
CA TRP A 24 6.24 7.22 -5.02
C TRP A 24 5.39 6.01 -4.64
N LEU A 25 4.05 6.12 -4.60
CA LEU A 25 3.15 5.01 -4.31
C LEU A 25 3.20 3.96 -5.43
N GLU A 26 3.12 4.41 -6.68
CA GLU A 26 3.24 3.53 -7.85
C GLU A 26 4.61 2.84 -7.89
N ARG A 27 5.69 3.57 -7.58
CA ARG A 27 7.05 3.00 -7.48
C ARG A 27 7.20 2.00 -6.33
N ALA A 28 6.41 2.13 -5.27
CA ALA A 28 6.36 1.19 -4.15
C ALA A 28 5.40 0.01 -4.40
N GLY A 29 4.83 -0.12 -5.61
CA GLY A 29 3.95 -1.23 -5.99
C GLY A 29 2.48 -1.02 -5.67
N PHE A 30 2.08 0.16 -5.16
CA PHE A 30 0.68 0.49 -4.93
C PHE A 30 0.01 0.95 -6.23
N LYS A 31 -0.85 0.12 -6.80
CA LYS A 31 -1.63 0.46 -7.99
C LYS A 31 -3.06 0.88 -7.60
N PRO A 32 -3.68 1.83 -8.34
CA PRO A 32 -5.09 2.15 -8.15
C PRO A 32 -5.97 0.88 -8.20
N GLY A 33 -6.90 0.75 -7.26
CA GLY A 33 -7.78 -0.43 -7.16
C GLY A 33 -7.15 -1.69 -6.55
N SER A 34 -5.84 -1.68 -6.25
CA SER A 34 -5.20 -2.79 -5.54
C SER A 34 -5.54 -2.78 -4.06
N ARG A 35 -5.70 -3.98 -3.49
CA ARG A 35 -5.90 -4.15 -2.05
C ARG A 35 -4.54 -4.10 -1.34
N VAL A 36 -4.55 -3.52 -0.15
CA VAL A 36 -3.37 -3.40 0.70
C VAL A 36 -3.67 -3.98 2.07
N SER A 37 -2.67 -4.62 2.67
CA SER A 37 -2.70 -4.99 4.07
C SER A 37 -2.25 -3.81 4.91
N VAL A 38 -2.97 -3.55 6.01
CA VAL A 38 -2.67 -2.46 6.94
C VAL A 38 -2.43 -3.07 8.31
N THR A 39 -1.27 -2.77 8.89
CA THR A 39 -0.86 -3.28 10.22
C THR A 39 -0.39 -2.13 11.09
N CYS A 40 -0.84 -2.08 12.34
CA CYS A 40 -0.33 -1.15 13.34
C CYS A 40 0.89 -1.80 14.02
N LEU A 41 2.09 -1.25 13.79
CA LEU A 41 3.32 -1.78 14.39
C LEU A 41 3.55 -1.23 15.80
N ALA A 42 3.18 0.03 16.02
CA ALA A 42 3.28 0.73 17.30
C ALA A 42 2.30 1.90 17.33
N HIS A 43 2.18 2.58 18.48
CA HIS A 43 1.42 3.83 18.57
C HIS A 43 1.94 4.86 17.54
N GLY A 44 1.04 5.32 16.66
CA GLY A 44 1.35 6.29 15.61
C GLY A 44 2.10 5.72 14.39
N VAL A 45 2.36 4.40 14.34
CA VAL A 45 3.09 3.76 13.24
C VAL A 45 2.18 2.75 12.53
N ILE A 46 1.85 3.06 11.27
CA ILE A 46 1.04 2.21 10.39
C ILE A 46 1.92 1.74 9.24
N GLU A 47 2.01 0.42 9.07
CA GLU A 47 2.62 -0.22 7.90
C GLU A 47 1.54 -0.51 6.86
N LEU A 48 1.81 -0.15 5.61
CA LEU A 48 1.01 -0.57 4.46
C LEU A 48 1.85 -1.52 3.62
N ARG A 49 1.32 -2.70 3.31
CA ARG A 49 1.92 -3.65 2.37
C ARG A 49 1.00 -3.85 1.18
N ALA A 50 1.54 -3.70 -0.03
CA ALA A 50 0.83 -4.10 -1.23
C ALA A 50 0.60 -5.61 -1.18
N SER A 51 -0.65 -6.05 -1.27
CA SER A 51 -0.99 -7.47 -1.36
C SER A 51 -0.75 -7.91 -2.80
N ASP A 52 0.49 -8.21 -3.13
CA ASP A 52 0.86 -8.69 -4.45
C ASP A 52 0.52 -10.18 -4.54
N LEU A 53 -0.69 -10.51 -5.00
CA LEU A 53 -0.96 -11.88 -5.46
C LEU A 53 -0.15 -12.22 -6.73
N ALA A 54 0.46 -11.22 -7.37
CA ALA A 54 1.28 -11.40 -8.57
C ALA A 54 2.74 -11.84 -8.29
N GLY A 55 3.17 -11.86 -7.03
CA GLY A 55 4.58 -12.06 -6.65
C GLY A 55 4.96 -13.52 -6.43
N LEU A 56 3.98 -14.43 -6.44
CA LEU A 56 4.22 -15.88 -6.36
C LEU A 56 4.80 -16.47 -7.66
N LEU A 57 5.03 -15.66 -8.70
CA LEU A 57 5.70 -16.07 -9.93
C LEU A 57 7.05 -15.35 -10.16
N THR A 58 7.63 -14.69 -9.15
CA THR A 58 9.03 -14.26 -9.25
C THR A 58 9.92 -15.46 -9.00
N GLU A 59 10.42 -16.03 -10.08
CA GLU A 59 11.54 -16.97 -10.08
C GLU A 59 12.71 -16.36 -9.28
N PRO A 60 13.41 -17.16 -8.45
CA PRO A 60 14.54 -16.66 -7.68
C PRO A 60 15.60 -16.12 -8.65
N PHE A 61 15.99 -14.87 -8.46
CA PHE A 61 17.07 -14.26 -9.23
C PHE A 61 18.38 -14.99 -8.89
N THR A 62 18.80 -15.91 -9.77
CA THR A 62 20.13 -16.52 -9.72
C THR A 62 21.12 -15.54 -10.36
N PRO A 63 22.04 -14.91 -9.60
CA PRO A 63 23.11 -14.17 -10.23
C PRO A 63 24.06 -15.18 -10.91
N SER A 64 24.10 -15.16 -12.25
CA SER A 64 25.14 -15.88 -12.99
C SER A 64 26.52 -15.29 -12.62
N PRO A 65 27.48 -16.12 -12.20
CA PRO A 65 28.86 -15.69 -12.10
C PRO A 65 29.47 -15.61 -13.51
N ASP A 66 30.53 -14.81 -13.63
CA ASP A 66 31.46 -14.72 -14.76
C ASP A 66 31.11 -13.77 -15.92
N ARG A 67 31.50 -12.50 -15.73
CA ARG A 67 32.27 -11.77 -16.75
C ARG A 67 33.49 -11.13 -16.09
N VAL A 68 34.64 -11.80 -16.17
CA VAL A 68 35.97 -11.19 -16.13
C VAL A 68 36.55 -11.16 -17.54
#